data_AF-A0A962M8P1-F1
#
_entry.id   AF-A0A962M8P1-F1
#
_cell.length_a   1.000
_cell.length_b   1.000
_cell.length_c   1.000
_cell.angle_alpha   90.00
_cell.angle_beta   90.00
_cell.angle_gamma   90.00
#
_symmetry.space_group_name_H-M   'P 1'
#
loop_
_entity.id
_entity.type
_entity.pdbx_description
1 polymer ?
#
loop_
_entity_poly.entity_id
_entity_poly.type
_entity_poly.pdbx_seq_one_letter_code
_entity_poly.pdbx_strand_id
1 'polypeptide(L)'
;MVIAGSTAIKHWIPSFREPFDTDIIISVDDDITTRNDIIRLPQNIIDILPVENDYLTLDGVFTLKCSHMGWDIKWNKHKKDVLFLKQYGCQIIPSLYKQLVNFWKTEHKNKPYLSLYKTKQEFFDDYVPHFYDHDYLHELVAYPNIPIYTKCLKDNEEVAICIHKFNNLCIEEQLKMFKEEICVIALERWIVNEQIKNPVSLFKAYKLALHKTITSLTKNWACDFIIQNIDYYELFDKNMFVYALSRLPQKDIITNSVNILNIMLKNGLEIDNKVFLFDNIKKHIHERLDDNTIVLKFKHNTFYMLEYDSLDKIYVNENNTLCYEVHPVKKLVTTFF
;
A
#
# COMPACT_ATOMS: atom_id res chain seq x y z
N MET A 1 -17.28 -0.45 -28.06
CA MET A 1 -17.43 -0.39 -26.59
C MET A 1 -16.80 -1.64 -26.00
N VAL A 2 -15.94 -1.50 -24.99
CA VAL A 2 -15.25 -2.63 -24.34
C VAL A 2 -15.59 -2.65 -22.86
N ILE A 3 -16.02 -3.78 -22.32
CA ILE A 3 -16.30 -3.92 -20.89
C ILE A 3 -14.99 -4.13 -20.13
N ALA A 4 -14.77 -3.37 -19.06
CA ALA A 4 -13.55 -3.37 -18.29
C ALA A 4 -13.82 -3.47 -16.77
N GLY A 5 -12.80 -3.21 -15.97
CA GLY A 5 -12.95 -3.05 -14.53
C GLY A 5 -13.38 -4.33 -13.80
N SER A 6 -14.18 -4.17 -12.74
CA SER A 6 -14.58 -5.31 -11.89
C SER A 6 -15.45 -6.31 -12.64
N THR A 7 -16.31 -5.84 -13.56
CA THR A 7 -17.18 -6.69 -14.38
C THR A 7 -16.39 -7.58 -15.32
N ALA A 8 -15.34 -7.06 -15.97
CA ALA A 8 -14.46 -7.89 -16.79
C ALA A 8 -13.73 -8.95 -15.96
N ILE A 9 -13.23 -8.61 -14.76
CA ILE A 9 -12.58 -9.60 -13.87
C ILE A 9 -13.56 -10.72 -13.50
N LYS A 10 -14.80 -10.38 -13.13
CA LYS A 10 -15.83 -11.36 -12.75
C LYS A 10 -16.21 -12.28 -13.90
N HIS A 11 -16.22 -11.78 -15.14
CA HIS A 11 -16.47 -12.58 -16.33
C HIS A 11 -15.41 -13.69 -16.50
N TRP A 12 -14.13 -13.33 -16.37
CA TRP A 12 -13.01 -14.28 -16.52
C TRP A 12 -12.77 -15.14 -15.28
N ILE A 13 -13.06 -14.62 -14.08
CA ILE A 13 -12.83 -15.27 -12.79
C ILE A 13 -14.14 -15.25 -11.99
N PRO A 14 -14.99 -16.28 -12.11
CA PRO A 14 -16.30 -16.31 -11.45
C PRO A 14 -16.24 -16.23 -9.92
N SER A 15 -15.11 -16.61 -9.31
CA SER A 15 -14.86 -16.51 -7.87
C SER A 15 -14.55 -15.09 -7.38
N PHE A 16 -14.36 -14.14 -8.29
CA PHE A 16 -14.16 -12.73 -7.92
C PHE A 16 -15.42 -12.16 -7.25
N ARG A 17 -15.24 -11.11 -6.44
CA ARG A 17 -16.36 -10.42 -5.76
C ARG A 17 -17.38 -9.88 -6.76
N GLU A 18 -18.63 -9.73 -6.30
CA GLU A 18 -19.66 -9.09 -7.13
C GLU A 18 -19.30 -7.63 -7.45
N PRO A 19 -19.30 -7.23 -8.74
CA PRO A 19 -19.13 -5.84 -9.15
C PRO A 19 -20.29 -4.94 -8.69
N PHE A 20 -19.98 -3.71 -8.31
CA PHE A 20 -21.00 -2.68 -8.00
C PHE A 20 -21.39 -1.86 -9.23
N ASP A 21 -20.45 -1.71 -10.16
CA ASP A 21 -20.49 -0.88 -11.34
C ASP A 21 -20.03 -1.70 -12.56
N THR A 22 -20.50 -1.32 -13.75
CA THR A 22 -19.93 -1.80 -15.01
C THR A 22 -19.15 -0.65 -15.63
N ASP A 23 -17.84 -0.84 -15.75
CA ASP A 23 -16.95 0.09 -16.44
C ASP A 23 -16.95 -0.25 -17.93
N ILE A 24 -17.23 0.73 -18.80
CA ILE A 24 -17.10 0.59 -20.24
C ILE A 24 -16.04 1.55 -20.80
N ILE A 25 -15.24 1.07 -21.74
CA ILE A 25 -14.29 1.87 -22.50
C ILE A 25 -14.92 2.24 -23.83
N ILE A 26 -14.90 3.54 -24.14
CA ILE A 26 -15.35 4.13 -25.41
C ILE A 26 -14.32 5.16 -25.89
N SER A 27 -14.41 5.55 -27.17
CA SER A 27 -13.55 6.61 -27.70
C SER A 27 -13.88 7.95 -27.05
N VAL A 28 -12.87 8.82 -26.92
CA VAL A 28 -13.07 10.23 -26.52
C VAL A 28 -13.99 10.99 -27.49
N ASP A 29 -14.07 10.54 -28.74
CA ASP A 29 -14.91 11.14 -29.78
C ASP A 29 -16.34 10.59 -29.79
N ASP A 30 -16.63 9.55 -29.01
CA ASP A 30 -17.97 8.94 -28.93
C ASP A 30 -18.86 9.69 -27.94
N ASP A 31 -20.02 10.18 -28.42
CA ASP A 31 -21.06 10.77 -27.57
C ASP A 31 -22.15 9.73 -27.24
N ILE A 32 -21.81 8.82 -26.33
CA ILE A 32 -22.73 7.77 -25.84
C ILE A 32 -23.19 8.12 -24.43
N THR A 33 -24.50 8.14 -24.23
CA THR A 33 -25.11 8.21 -22.90
C THR A 33 -25.48 6.81 -22.40
N THR A 34 -25.00 6.46 -21.22
CA THR A 34 -25.28 5.16 -20.58
C THR A 34 -25.38 5.32 -19.07
N ARG A 35 -25.97 4.32 -18.41
CA ARG A 35 -25.99 4.20 -16.94
C ARG A 35 -24.69 3.63 -16.37
N ASN A 36 -23.79 3.14 -17.23
CA ASN A 36 -22.50 2.55 -16.85
C ASN A 36 -21.43 3.62 -16.61
N ASP A 37 -20.41 3.28 -15.82
CA ASP A 37 -19.23 4.14 -15.63
C ASP A 37 -18.40 4.12 -16.93
N ILE A 38 -18.03 5.31 -17.43
CA ILE A 38 -17.37 5.45 -18.72
C ILE A 38 -15.89 5.81 -18.52
N ILE A 39 -15.00 5.01 -19.12
CA ILE A 39 -13.58 5.31 -19.29
C ILE A 39 -13.38 5.76 -20.74
N ARG A 40 -13.12 7.05 -20.95
CA ARG A 40 -12.85 7.58 -22.29
C ARG A 40 -11.37 7.48 -22.59
N LEU A 41 -11.02 6.80 -23.67
CA LEU A 41 -9.64 6.65 -24.14
C LEU A 41 -9.50 7.16 -25.59
N PRO A 42 -8.34 7.71 -25.96
CA PRO A 42 -8.01 7.99 -27.36
C PRO A 42 -8.10 6.72 -28.22
N GLN A 43 -8.54 6.86 -29.48
CA GLN A 43 -8.74 5.72 -30.38
C GLN A 43 -7.47 4.88 -30.55
N ASN A 44 -6.29 5.50 -30.63
CA ASN A 44 -5.01 4.78 -30.74
C ASN A 44 -4.69 3.88 -29.54
N ILE A 45 -5.24 4.16 -28.35
CA ILE A 45 -5.12 3.28 -27.18
C ILE A 45 -6.16 2.16 -27.27
N ILE A 46 -7.38 2.49 -27.69
CA ILE A 46 -8.46 1.50 -27.89
C ILE A 46 -8.05 0.43 -28.90
N ASP A 47 -7.40 0.83 -30.00
CA ASP A 47 -6.96 -0.05 -31.08
C ASP A 47 -5.96 -1.13 -30.63
N ILE A 48 -5.27 -0.91 -29.50
CA ILE A 48 -4.30 -1.86 -28.94
C ILE A 48 -4.81 -2.57 -27.67
N LEU A 49 -6.07 -2.37 -27.28
CA LEU A 49 -6.64 -3.06 -26.14
C LEU A 49 -6.75 -4.57 -26.44
N PRO A 50 -6.29 -5.44 -25.54
CA PRO A 50 -6.49 -6.87 -25.68
C PRO A 50 -7.92 -7.24 -25.28
N VAL A 51 -8.80 -7.39 -26.28
CA VAL A 51 -10.24 -7.63 -26.08
C VAL A 51 -10.64 -9.00 -26.60
N GLU A 52 -11.40 -9.72 -25.78
CA GLU A 52 -12.03 -11.00 -26.14
C GLU A 52 -13.49 -10.99 -25.68
N ASN A 53 -14.42 -11.34 -26.57
CA ASN A 53 -15.88 -11.37 -26.30
C ASN A 53 -16.43 -10.03 -25.73
N ASP A 54 -15.98 -8.90 -26.26
CA ASP A 54 -16.28 -7.54 -25.77
C ASP A 54 -15.72 -7.20 -24.38
N TYR A 55 -15.00 -8.11 -23.72
CA TYR A 55 -14.34 -7.89 -22.43
C TYR A 55 -12.85 -7.64 -22.61
N LEU A 56 -12.31 -6.69 -21.86
CA LEU A 56 -10.88 -6.55 -21.70
C LEU A 56 -10.32 -7.81 -21.02
N THR A 57 -9.25 -8.39 -21.56
CA THR A 57 -8.55 -9.55 -20.98
C THR A 57 -8.04 -9.25 -19.58
N LEU A 58 -7.72 -10.29 -18.79
CA LEU A 58 -7.18 -10.14 -17.43
C LEU A 58 -5.90 -9.28 -17.40
N ASP A 59 -4.96 -9.51 -18.31
CA ASP A 59 -3.74 -8.70 -18.45
C ASP A 59 -4.05 -7.26 -18.87
N GLY A 60 -5.05 -7.06 -19.73
CA GLY A 60 -5.55 -5.73 -20.08
C GLY A 60 -6.11 -4.98 -18.88
N VAL A 61 -6.96 -5.63 -18.07
CA VAL A 61 -7.53 -5.04 -16.86
C VAL A 61 -6.45 -4.76 -15.82
N PHE A 62 -5.51 -5.70 -15.64
CA PHE A 62 -4.36 -5.53 -14.75
C PHE A 62 -3.52 -4.32 -15.16
N THR A 63 -3.15 -4.23 -16.44
CA THR A 63 -2.41 -3.11 -17.01
C THR A 63 -3.13 -1.79 -16.81
N LEU A 64 -4.44 -1.75 -17.09
CA LEU A 64 -5.28 -0.57 -16.91
C LEU A 64 -5.25 -0.09 -15.47
N LYS A 65 -5.47 -0.99 -14.50
CA LYS A 65 -5.49 -0.63 -13.08
C LYS A 65 -4.11 -0.21 -12.58
N CYS A 66 -3.04 -0.94 -12.91
CA CYS A 66 -1.67 -0.57 -12.56
C CYS A 66 -1.33 0.82 -13.09
N SER A 67 -1.66 1.10 -14.36
CA SER A 67 -1.37 2.40 -14.97
C SER A 67 -2.03 3.58 -14.25
N HIS A 68 -3.15 3.34 -13.55
CA HIS A 68 -3.91 4.38 -12.85
C HIS A 68 -3.47 4.56 -11.37
N MET A 69 -2.72 3.62 -10.79
CA MET A 69 -2.39 3.63 -9.36
C MET A 69 -1.51 4.81 -8.93
N GLY A 70 -0.86 5.50 -9.87
CA GLY A 70 -0.08 6.71 -9.60
C GLY A 70 -0.91 7.92 -9.15
N TRP A 71 -2.25 7.85 -9.23
CA TRP A 71 -3.18 8.91 -8.84
C TRP A 71 -4.15 8.42 -7.75
N ASP A 72 -4.53 9.34 -6.85
CA ASP A 72 -5.42 9.02 -5.72
C ASP A 72 -6.91 9.05 -6.13
N ILE A 73 -7.29 8.16 -7.05
CA ILE A 73 -8.64 8.04 -7.58
C ILE A 73 -9.04 6.58 -7.41
N LYS A 74 -10.04 6.30 -6.57
CA LYS A 74 -10.46 4.93 -6.21
C LYS A 74 -9.25 4.02 -5.84
N TRP A 75 -8.15 4.57 -5.28
CA TRP A 75 -6.85 3.88 -5.16
C TRP A 75 -6.93 2.56 -4.40
N ASN A 76 -7.66 2.53 -3.27
CA ASN A 76 -7.85 1.30 -2.50
C ASN A 76 -8.58 0.20 -3.29
N LYS A 77 -9.54 0.55 -4.16
CA LYS A 77 -10.22 -0.40 -5.07
C LYS A 77 -9.20 -0.95 -6.07
N HIS A 78 -8.44 -0.08 -6.73
CA HIS A 78 -7.44 -0.48 -7.72
C HIS A 78 -6.36 -1.37 -7.12
N LYS A 79 -5.79 -1.00 -5.97
CA LYS A 79 -4.78 -1.80 -5.28
C LYS A 79 -5.28 -3.22 -4.97
N LYS A 80 -6.49 -3.35 -4.40
CA LYS A 80 -7.08 -4.66 -4.09
C LYS A 80 -7.24 -5.53 -5.33
N ASP A 81 -7.77 -4.95 -6.40
CA ASP A 81 -7.95 -5.67 -7.66
C ASP A 81 -6.60 -6.04 -8.31
N VAL A 82 -5.59 -5.17 -8.23
CA VAL A 82 -4.21 -5.44 -8.73
C VAL A 82 -3.55 -6.57 -7.97
N LEU A 83 -3.61 -6.56 -6.63
CA LEU A 83 -3.08 -7.65 -5.80
C LEU A 83 -3.78 -8.97 -6.12
N PHE A 84 -5.11 -8.95 -6.27
CA PHE A 84 -5.88 -10.13 -6.69
C PHE A 84 -5.42 -10.65 -8.06
N LEU A 85 -5.37 -9.79 -9.08
CA LEU A 85 -4.97 -10.18 -10.44
C LEU A 85 -3.54 -10.71 -10.50
N LYS A 86 -2.63 -10.15 -9.69
CA LYS A 86 -1.24 -10.62 -9.59
C LYS A 86 -1.16 -12.06 -9.03
N GLN A 87 -2.04 -12.42 -8.09
CA GLN A 87 -2.16 -13.82 -7.60
C GLN A 87 -2.63 -14.80 -8.69
N TYR A 88 -3.32 -14.31 -9.73
CA TYR A 88 -3.73 -15.09 -10.89
C TYR A 88 -2.69 -15.07 -12.03
N GLY A 89 -1.50 -14.52 -11.79
CA GLY A 89 -0.39 -14.53 -12.74
C GLY A 89 -0.49 -13.47 -13.85
N CYS A 90 -1.37 -12.48 -13.70
CA CYS A 90 -1.52 -11.41 -14.70
C CYS A 90 -0.22 -10.58 -14.83
N GLN A 91 0.09 -10.14 -16.04
CA GLN A 91 1.28 -9.36 -16.35
C GLN A 91 0.94 -8.02 -17.00
N ILE A 92 1.81 -7.03 -16.76
CA ILE A 92 1.67 -5.72 -17.41
C ILE A 92 2.01 -5.88 -18.91
N ILE A 93 1.13 -5.36 -19.77
CA ILE A 93 1.38 -5.21 -21.21
C ILE A 93 2.15 -3.89 -21.41
N PRO A 94 3.46 -3.93 -21.72
CA PRO A 94 4.31 -2.74 -21.60
C PRO A 94 3.93 -1.59 -22.53
N SER A 95 3.54 -1.90 -23.77
CA SER A 95 3.12 -0.92 -24.77
C SER A 95 1.84 -0.19 -24.34
N LEU A 96 0.85 -0.94 -23.86
CA LEU A 96 -0.41 -0.41 -23.36
C LEU A 96 -0.20 0.41 -22.09
N TYR A 97 0.58 -0.10 -21.12
CA TYR A 97 0.90 0.62 -19.89
C TYR A 97 1.50 1.99 -20.16
N LYS A 98 2.49 2.05 -21.06
CA LYS A 98 3.16 3.31 -21.43
C LYS A 98 2.18 4.32 -22.04
N GLN A 99 1.29 3.88 -22.94
CA GLN A 99 0.30 4.77 -23.54
C GLN A 99 -0.72 5.27 -22.51
N LEU A 100 -1.20 4.38 -21.64
CA LEU A 100 -2.13 4.72 -20.57
C LEU A 100 -1.51 5.71 -19.57
N VAL A 101 -0.30 5.46 -19.06
CA VAL A 101 0.38 6.38 -18.14
C VAL A 101 0.58 7.76 -18.77
N ASN A 102 0.94 7.82 -20.05
CA ASN A 102 1.07 9.10 -20.77
C ASN A 102 -0.26 9.83 -20.87
N PHE A 103 -1.36 9.10 -21.14
CA PHE A 103 -2.70 9.65 -21.15
C PHE A 103 -3.14 10.14 -19.76
N TRP A 104 -2.96 9.35 -18.70
CA TRP A 104 -3.34 9.77 -17.34
C TRP A 104 -2.57 11.00 -16.84
N LYS A 105 -1.34 11.22 -17.33
CA LYS A 105 -0.58 12.44 -17.05
C LYS A 105 -1.24 13.70 -17.62
N THR A 106 -1.94 13.60 -18.75
CA THR A 106 -2.71 14.71 -19.32
C THR A 106 -4.02 14.91 -18.55
N GLU A 107 -4.73 13.82 -18.24
CA GLU A 107 -6.04 13.88 -17.57
C GLU A 107 -5.97 14.27 -16.08
N HIS A 108 -4.95 13.82 -15.37
CA HIS A 108 -4.87 13.89 -13.91
C HIS A 108 -3.66 14.67 -13.38
N LYS A 109 -2.95 15.38 -14.28
CA LYS A 109 -1.71 16.14 -14.03
C LYS A 109 -0.48 15.27 -13.71
N ASN A 110 0.69 15.74 -14.13
CA ASN A 110 1.97 15.01 -14.01
C ASN A 110 2.81 15.38 -12.74
N LYS A 111 2.15 15.66 -11.62
CA LYS A 111 2.78 16.01 -10.32
C LYS A 111 4.00 16.97 -10.45
N PRO A 112 3.80 18.20 -10.97
CA PRO A 112 4.92 19.12 -11.26
C PRO A 112 5.73 19.50 -10.01
N TYR A 113 5.12 19.41 -8.82
CA TYR A 113 5.76 19.74 -7.54
C TYR A 113 6.92 18.80 -7.16
N LEU A 114 6.97 17.56 -7.69
CA LEU A 114 8.02 16.56 -7.43
C LEU A 114 9.25 16.73 -8.34
N SER A 115 9.72 17.95 -8.57
CA SER A 115 10.93 18.16 -9.37
C SER A 115 12.17 17.80 -8.55
N LEU A 116 13.01 16.89 -9.05
CA LEU A 116 14.28 16.49 -8.42
C LEU A 116 15.40 17.54 -8.57
N TYR A 117 15.14 18.64 -9.29
CA TYR A 117 16.08 19.76 -9.47
C TYR A 117 15.87 20.88 -8.44
N LYS A 118 15.09 20.61 -7.39
CA LYS A 118 14.91 21.50 -6.26
C LYS A 118 16.03 21.27 -5.25
N THR A 119 16.41 22.31 -4.52
CA THR A 119 17.29 22.17 -3.36
C THR A 119 16.64 21.28 -2.27
N LYS A 120 17.44 20.69 -1.37
CA LYS A 120 16.92 19.91 -0.22
C LYS A 120 15.86 20.70 0.54
N GLN A 121 16.13 21.99 0.80
CA GLN A 121 15.18 22.90 1.45
C GLN A 121 13.85 23.02 0.67
N GLU A 122 13.89 23.19 -0.65
CA GLU A 122 12.68 23.32 -1.49
C GLU A 122 11.94 22.00 -1.75
N PHE A 123 12.61 20.86 -1.56
CA PHE A 123 12.01 19.53 -1.71
C PHE A 123 11.22 19.12 -0.47
N PHE A 124 11.69 19.52 0.72
CA PHE A 124 11.08 19.23 2.03
C PHE A 124 10.28 20.41 2.62
N ASP A 125 10.11 21.53 1.91
CA ASP A 125 9.18 22.63 2.27
C ASP A 125 7.71 22.27 1.94
N ASP A 126 7.35 20.99 2.09
CA ASP A 126 5.96 20.66 2.28
C ASP A 126 5.56 21.18 3.66
N TYR A 127 4.34 21.71 3.82
CA TYR A 127 3.83 22.28 5.08
C TYR A 127 3.74 21.26 6.25
N VAL A 128 4.48 20.15 6.18
CA VAL A 128 4.65 19.11 7.18
C VAL A 128 5.87 19.47 8.05
N PRO A 129 5.72 19.60 9.37
CA PRO A 129 6.85 19.85 10.25
C PRO A 129 7.74 18.61 10.37
N HIS A 130 9.04 18.81 10.15
CA HIS A 130 10.07 17.80 10.31
C HIS A 130 10.67 17.88 11.71
N PHE A 131 10.23 17.01 12.62
CA PHE A 131 10.73 16.95 14.01
C PHE A 131 12.08 16.26 14.13
N TYR A 132 12.34 15.34 13.20
CA TYR A 132 13.59 14.60 13.08
C TYR A 132 14.13 14.82 11.67
N ASP A 133 15.46 14.87 11.55
CA ASP A 133 16.10 14.86 10.25
C ASP A 133 15.76 13.56 9.50
N HIS A 134 15.35 13.70 8.24
CA HIS A 134 14.88 12.59 7.42
C HIS A 134 15.98 11.55 7.15
N ASP A 135 17.22 12.00 6.92
CA ASP A 135 18.37 11.11 6.71
C ASP A 135 18.69 10.34 8.00
N TYR A 136 18.58 10.97 9.17
CA TYR A 136 18.70 10.27 10.46
C TYR A 136 17.66 9.14 10.62
N LEU A 137 16.40 9.35 10.20
CA LEU A 137 15.40 8.28 10.23
C LEU A 137 15.76 7.12 9.30
N HIS A 138 16.36 7.39 8.13
CA HIS A 138 16.88 6.35 7.26
C HIS A 138 17.97 5.51 7.94
N GLU A 139 18.91 6.12 8.65
CA GLU A 139 19.94 5.39 9.39
C GLU A 139 19.33 4.43 10.42
N LEU A 140 18.28 4.86 11.11
CA LEU A 140 17.59 4.03 12.08
C LEU A 140 16.81 2.87 11.43
N VAL A 141 16.17 3.10 10.30
CA VAL A 141 15.40 2.07 9.58
C VAL A 141 16.32 1.05 8.89
N ALA A 142 17.47 1.49 8.38
CA ALA A 142 18.41 0.63 7.66
C ALA A 142 19.29 -0.24 8.58
N TYR A 143 19.39 0.10 9.87
CA TYR A 143 20.22 -0.56 10.86
C TYR A 143 20.08 -2.10 10.83
N PRO A 144 21.19 -2.87 10.91
CA PRO A 144 22.59 -2.45 11.12
C PRO A 144 23.33 -2.04 9.84
N ASN A 145 22.62 -1.95 8.72
CA ASN A 145 23.21 -1.62 7.43
C ASN A 145 23.15 -0.10 7.18
N ILE A 146 23.84 0.33 6.13
CA ILE A 146 23.70 1.69 5.60
C ILE A 146 22.41 1.80 4.76
N PRO A 147 21.74 2.97 4.73
CA PRO A 147 20.57 3.20 3.89
C PRO A 147 20.87 2.96 2.41
N ILE A 148 19.99 2.26 1.70
CA ILE A 148 20.26 1.82 0.33
C ILE A 148 20.31 3.00 -0.66
N TYR A 149 19.54 4.06 -0.41
CA TYR A 149 19.52 5.24 -1.29
C TYR A 149 20.92 5.84 -1.48
N THR A 150 21.78 5.77 -0.45
CA THR A 150 23.17 6.26 -0.48
C THR A 150 24.02 5.59 -1.57
N LYS A 151 23.69 4.33 -1.93
CA LYS A 151 24.37 3.59 -3.02
C LYS A 151 23.97 4.10 -4.40
N CYS A 152 22.84 4.80 -4.51
CA CYS A 152 22.24 5.23 -5.77
C CYS A 152 22.18 6.74 -5.97
N LEU A 153 22.65 7.54 -5.01
CA LEU A 153 22.74 8.99 -5.17
C LEU A 153 23.58 9.35 -6.40
N LYS A 154 23.11 10.34 -7.15
CA LYS A 154 23.86 10.95 -8.24
C LYS A 154 25.03 11.75 -7.66
N ASP A 155 26.16 11.75 -8.38
CA ASP A 155 27.38 12.38 -7.88
C ASP A 155 27.15 13.88 -7.68
N ASN A 156 27.53 14.39 -6.50
CA ASN A 156 27.33 15.77 -6.05
C ASN A 156 25.86 16.21 -5.90
N GLU A 157 24.94 15.26 -5.68
CA GLU A 157 23.52 15.54 -5.44
C GLU A 157 23.11 14.95 -4.08
N GLU A 158 22.21 15.63 -3.37
CA GLU A 158 21.74 15.19 -2.04
C GLU A 158 20.45 14.35 -2.12
N VAL A 159 19.64 14.54 -3.18
CA VAL A 159 18.30 13.94 -3.30
C VAL A 159 18.16 13.10 -4.59
N ALA A 160 18.85 13.48 -5.66
CA ALA A 160 18.63 12.88 -6.96
C ALA A 160 19.20 11.45 -7.05
N ILE A 161 18.33 10.48 -7.31
CA ILE A 161 18.72 9.08 -7.55
C ILE A 161 19.17 8.88 -9.00
N CYS A 162 20.33 8.25 -9.17
CA CYS A 162 20.84 7.81 -10.46
C CYS A 162 20.23 6.45 -10.84
N ILE A 163 19.36 6.44 -11.86
CA ILE A 163 18.67 5.23 -12.33
C ILE A 163 19.65 4.12 -12.76
N HIS A 164 20.83 4.48 -13.30
CA HIS A 164 21.85 3.48 -13.67
C HIS A 164 22.46 2.81 -12.43
N LYS A 165 22.75 3.58 -11.37
CA LYS A 165 23.22 3.00 -10.10
C LYS A 165 22.14 2.11 -9.48
N PHE A 166 20.88 2.56 -9.49
CA PHE A 166 19.74 1.77 -9.04
C PHE A 166 19.59 0.45 -9.79
N ASN A 167 19.65 0.48 -11.13
CA ASN A 167 19.53 -0.72 -11.96
C ASN A 167 20.69 -1.72 -11.76
N ASN A 168 21.83 -1.28 -11.21
CA ASN A 168 22.97 -2.14 -10.88
C ASN A 168 22.87 -2.79 -9.49
N LEU A 169 21.94 -2.35 -8.64
CA LEU A 169 21.65 -3.03 -7.39
C LEU A 169 20.99 -4.40 -7.66
N CYS A 170 21.16 -5.35 -6.74
CA CYS A 170 20.36 -6.57 -6.80
C CYS A 170 18.88 -6.27 -6.51
N ILE A 171 17.97 -7.15 -6.93
CA ILE A 171 16.52 -6.92 -6.79
C ILE A 171 16.11 -6.69 -5.32
N GLU A 172 16.74 -7.37 -4.37
CA GLU A 172 16.46 -7.20 -2.93
C GLU A 172 16.81 -5.79 -2.46
N GLU A 173 17.94 -5.24 -2.89
CA GLU A 173 18.34 -3.86 -2.56
C GLU A 173 17.42 -2.84 -3.24
N GLN A 174 17.07 -3.05 -4.51
CA GLN A 174 16.11 -2.18 -5.22
C GLN A 174 14.76 -2.12 -4.49
N LEU A 175 14.25 -3.29 -4.07
CA LEU A 175 13.02 -3.39 -3.30
C LEU A 175 13.16 -2.70 -1.94
N LYS A 176 14.26 -2.96 -1.23
CA LYS A 176 14.53 -2.41 0.10
C LYS A 176 14.66 -0.89 0.09
N MET A 177 15.25 -0.29 -0.95
CA MET A 177 15.40 1.17 -1.06
C MET A 177 14.07 1.91 -0.86
N PHE A 178 13.02 1.53 -1.60
CA PHE A 178 11.71 2.17 -1.43
C PHE A 178 10.98 1.69 -0.17
N LYS A 179 11.29 0.49 0.35
CA LYS A 179 10.74 0.02 1.62
C LYS A 179 11.24 0.88 2.78
N GLU A 180 12.53 1.21 2.79
CA GLU A 180 13.14 2.13 3.75
C GLU A 180 12.47 3.51 3.67
N GLU A 181 12.28 4.07 2.48
CA GLU A 181 11.55 5.33 2.25
C GLU A 181 10.13 5.28 2.85
N ILE A 182 9.35 4.23 2.56
CA ILE A 182 7.99 4.08 3.09
C ILE A 182 8.01 4.02 4.63
N CYS A 183 8.97 3.32 5.23
CA CYS A 183 9.14 3.25 6.68
C CYS A 183 9.50 4.61 7.29
N VAL A 184 10.42 5.36 6.67
CA VAL A 184 10.80 6.70 7.12
C VAL A 184 9.62 7.65 7.06
N ILE A 185 8.91 7.68 5.92
CA ILE A 185 7.70 8.50 5.76
C ILE A 185 6.62 8.10 6.77
N ALA A 186 6.49 6.81 7.11
CA ALA A 186 5.59 6.35 8.16
C ALA A 186 5.94 6.93 9.53
N LEU A 187 7.21 6.85 9.91
CA LEU A 187 7.72 7.39 11.18
C LEU A 187 7.52 8.91 11.23
N GLU A 188 8.09 9.62 10.26
CA GLU A 188 8.16 11.07 10.16
C GLU A 188 6.76 11.70 10.25
N ARG A 189 5.78 11.15 9.54
CA ARG A 189 4.48 11.80 9.38
C ARG A 189 3.40 11.33 10.33
N TRP A 190 3.50 10.11 10.87
CA TRP A 190 2.42 9.51 11.66
C TRP A 190 2.83 9.00 13.04
N ILE A 191 4.12 8.83 13.32
CA ILE A 191 4.58 8.27 14.60
C ILE A 191 5.22 9.34 15.46
N VAL A 192 6.22 10.08 14.95
CA VAL A 192 6.99 11.07 15.73
C VAL A 192 6.60 12.52 15.44
N ASN A 193 5.46 12.74 14.80
CA ASN A 193 4.96 14.08 14.51
C ASN A 193 4.06 14.59 15.64
N GLU A 194 4.54 15.56 16.41
CA GLU A 194 3.84 16.12 17.56
C GLU A 194 2.55 16.90 17.20
N GLN A 195 2.35 17.27 15.93
CA GLN A 195 1.14 17.96 15.48
C GLN A 195 -0.03 17.02 15.15
N ILE A 196 0.18 15.71 15.22
CA ILE A 196 -0.90 14.74 14.98
C ILE A 196 -1.93 14.84 16.10
N LYS A 197 -3.16 15.20 15.72
CA LYS A 197 -4.30 15.23 16.64
C LYS A 197 -4.91 13.85 16.89
N ASN A 198 -4.81 12.96 15.91
CA ASN A 198 -5.40 11.63 15.95
C ASN A 198 -4.29 10.60 15.68
N PRO A 199 -3.64 10.09 16.72
CA PRO A 199 -2.62 9.07 16.57
C PRO A 199 -3.14 7.83 15.84
N VAL A 200 -2.27 7.19 15.07
CA VAL A 200 -2.59 5.96 14.35
C VAL A 200 -1.62 4.86 14.75
N SER A 201 -2.02 3.62 14.54
CA SER A 201 -1.13 2.47 14.70
C SER A 201 0.04 2.53 13.71
N LEU A 202 1.14 1.85 14.03
CA LEU A 202 2.31 1.77 13.14
C LEU A 202 1.98 1.09 11.81
N PHE A 203 1.10 0.09 11.83
CA PHE A 203 0.60 -0.57 10.65
C PHE A 203 -0.19 0.42 9.79
N LYS A 204 -1.10 1.20 10.38
CA LYS A 204 -1.86 2.21 9.66
C LYS A 204 -0.96 3.31 9.10
N ALA A 205 0.02 3.77 9.87
CA ALA A 205 1.05 4.72 9.42
C ALA A 205 1.78 4.19 8.18
N TYR A 206 2.22 2.94 8.19
CA TYR A 206 2.87 2.30 7.04
C TYR A 206 1.96 2.26 5.80
N LYS A 207 0.67 1.90 5.96
CA LYS A 207 -0.29 1.89 4.84
C LYS A 207 -0.53 3.28 4.26
N LEU A 208 -0.61 4.29 5.12
CA LEU A 208 -0.73 5.69 4.70
C LEU A 208 0.56 6.18 4.00
N ALA A 209 1.73 5.76 4.48
CA ALA A 209 3.01 6.07 3.86
C ALA A 209 3.15 5.44 2.47
N LEU A 210 2.77 4.17 2.30
CA LEU A 210 2.76 3.50 0.98
C LEU A 210 1.86 4.23 -0.01
N HIS A 211 0.63 4.53 0.40
CA HIS A 211 -0.33 5.29 -0.41
C HIS A 211 0.25 6.65 -0.82
N LYS A 212 0.79 7.41 0.15
CA LYS A 212 1.36 8.73 -0.11
C LYS A 212 2.61 8.66 -1.00
N THR A 213 3.45 7.64 -0.82
CA THR A 213 4.65 7.42 -1.64
C THR A 213 4.30 7.26 -3.12
N ILE A 214 3.31 6.43 -3.42
CA ILE A 214 2.86 6.17 -4.80
C ILE A 214 2.09 7.37 -5.38
N THR A 215 1.13 7.91 -4.63
CA THR A 215 0.22 8.94 -5.14
C THR A 215 0.83 10.33 -5.16
N SER A 216 1.80 10.60 -4.29
CA SER A 216 2.22 11.98 -4.00
C SER A 216 3.72 12.20 -3.87
N LEU A 217 4.57 11.19 -3.64
CA LEU A 217 6.03 11.42 -3.45
C LEU A 217 6.88 10.89 -4.59
N THR A 218 6.34 10.01 -5.44
CA THR A 218 7.05 9.43 -6.58
C THR A 218 6.32 9.70 -7.91
N LYS A 219 7.10 9.67 -9.00
CA LYS A 219 6.61 9.78 -10.39
C LYS A 219 7.53 9.00 -11.33
N ASN A 220 7.05 8.77 -12.56
CA ASN A 220 7.79 8.06 -13.61
C ASN A 220 8.31 6.70 -13.12
N TRP A 221 9.54 6.34 -13.50
CA TRP A 221 10.14 5.03 -13.26
C TRP A 221 10.07 4.57 -11.80
N ALA A 222 10.22 5.48 -10.82
CA ALA A 222 10.17 5.13 -9.40
C ALA A 222 8.76 4.71 -8.97
N CYS A 223 7.74 5.47 -9.41
CA CYS A 223 6.34 5.11 -9.18
C CYS A 223 5.99 3.79 -9.88
N ASP A 224 6.43 3.63 -11.13
CA ASP A 224 6.21 2.42 -11.93
C ASP A 224 6.86 1.18 -11.27
N PHE A 225 8.06 1.33 -10.70
CA PHE A 225 8.74 0.26 -9.98
C PHE A 225 7.98 -0.16 -8.72
N ILE A 226 7.48 0.80 -7.93
CA ILE A 226 6.70 0.51 -6.72
C ILE A 226 5.39 -0.20 -7.08
N ILE A 227 4.67 0.29 -8.10
CA ILE A 227 3.41 -0.32 -8.55
C ILE A 227 3.62 -1.76 -9.05
N GLN A 228 4.69 -2.00 -9.82
CA GLN A 228 5.01 -3.34 -10.33
C GLN A 228 5.31 -4.35 -9.20
N ASN A 229 5.81 -3.86 -8.06
CA ASN A 229 6.17 -4.67 -6.89
C ASN A 229 5.24 -4.40 -5.69
N ILE A 230 3.99 -3.98 -5.95
CA ILE A 230 3.06 -3.56 -4.90
C ILE A 230 2.73 -4.66 -3.89
N ASP A 231 2.77 -5.92 -4.28
CA ASP A 231 2.66 -7.09 -3.40
C ASP A 231 3.75 -7.13 -2.34
N TYR A 232 5.00 -6.82 -2.69
CA TYR A 232 6.10 -6.71 -1.74
C TYR A 232 5.92 -5.50 -0.80
N TYR A 233 5.50 -4.36 -1.35
CA TYR A 233 5.33 -3.13 -0.56
C TYR A 233 4.07 -3.15 0.29
N GLU A 234 3.04 -3.89 -0.10
CA GLU A 234 1.82 -4.00 0.70
C GLU A 234 2.11 -4.64 2.05
N LEU A 235 3.02 -5.60 2.13
CA LEU A 235 3.33 -6.28 3.40
C LEU A 235 3.94 -5.32 4.41
N PHE A 236 3.27 -5.12 5.53
CA PHE A 236 3.90 -4.47 6.67
C PHE A 236 5.07 -5.33 7.18
N ASP A 237 6.20 -4.73 7.53
CA ASP A 237 7.29 -5.40 8.26
C ASP A 237 7.62 -4.60 9.51
N LYS A 238 7.12 -5.06 10.65
CA LYS A 238 7.35 -4.41 11.94
C LYS A 238 8.82 -4.34 12.32
N ASN A 239 9.66 -5.27 11.85
CA ASN A 239 11.06 -5.36 12.27
C ASN A 239 11.89 -4.18 11.77
N MET A 240 11.52 -3.60 10.62
CA MET A 240 12.15 -2.40 10.08
C MET A 240 11.99 -1.17 11.00
N PHE A 241 11.04 -1.21 11.93
CA PHE A 241 10.79 -0.12 12.87
C PHE A 241 11.39 -0.37 14.26
N VAL A 242 11.70 -1.62 14.61
CA VAL A 242 12.10 -1.99 15.99
C VAL A 242 13.29 -1.17 16.46
N TYR A 243 14.32 -1.03 15.63
CA TYR A 243 15.51 -0.26 16.00
C TYR A 243 15.18 1.22 16.15
N ALA A 244 14.48 1.83 15.19
CA ALA A 244 14.07 3.23 15.25
C ALA A 244 13.27 3.54 16.51
N LEU A 245 12.25 2.74 16.83
CA LEU A 245 11.40 2.92 18.01
C LEU A 245 12.16 2.70 19.33
N SER A 246 13.27 1.96 19.32
CA SER A 246 14.14 1.81 20.50
C SER A 246 15.04 3.03 20.75
N ARG A 247 15.27 3.85 19.73
CA ARG A 247 16.17 5.02 19.79
C ARG A 247 15.42 6.34 19.92
N LEU A 248 14.23 6.42 19.36
CA LEU A 248 13.37 7.59 19.45
C LEU A 248 12.81 7.73 20.89
N PRO A 249 12.65 8.95 21.41
CA PRO A 249 12.11 9.17 22.75
C PRO A 249 10.71 8.57 22.89
N GLN A 250 10.50 7.76 23.93
CA GLN A 250 9.22 7.05 24.14
C GLN A 250 8.00 7.97 24.28
N LYS A 251 8.20 9.19 24.80
CA LYS A 251 7.15 10.22 24.86
C LYS A 251 6.61 10.63 23.48
N ASP A 252 7.39 10.38 22.42
CA ASP A 252 7.07 10.74 21.05
C ASP A 252 6.52 9.52 20.26
N ILE A 253 6.44 8.32 20.88
CA ILE A 253 6.00 7.07 20.23
C ILE A 253 4.58 6.73 20.70
N ILE A 254 3.63 6.74 19.76
CA ILE A 254 2.21 6.62 20.10
C ILE A 254 1.66 5.19 19.96
N THR A 255 2.50 4.15 20.11
CA THR A 255 2.02 2.76 19.99
C THR A 255 2.74 1.79 20.94
N ASN A 256 2.01 1.22 21.90
CA ASN A 256 2.46 0.06 22.68
C ASN A 256 1.84 -1.21 22.10
N SER A 257 2.59 -1.94 21.28
CA SER A 257 2.13 -3.22 20.73
C SER A 257 2.52 -4.40 21.61
N VAL A 258 1.73 -5.47 21.56
CA VAL A 258 1.97 -6.73 22.25
C VAL A 258 2.30 -7.82 21.25
N ASN A 259 3.12 -8.79 21.66
CA ASN A 259 3.47 -9.91 20.79
C ASN A 259 2.29 -10.90 20.71
N ILE A 260 1.68 -11.00 19.53
CA ILE A 260 0.52 -11.88 19.28
C ILE A 260 0.85 -13.37 19.52
N LEU A 261 2.07 -13.82 19.24
CA LEU A 261 2.46 -15.21 19.48
C LEU A 261 2.46 -15.52 20.98
N ASN A 262 2.98 -14.61 21.79
CA ASN A 262 2.94 -14.76 23.25
C ASN A 262 1.51 -14.84 23.78
N ILE A 263 0.59 -14.05 23.20
CA ILE A 263 -0.84 -14.10 23.54
C ILE A 263 -1.44 -15.44 23.16
N MET A 264 -1.15 -15.93 21.95
CA MET A 264 -1.65 -17.21 21.45
C MET A 264 -1.15 -18.39 22.29
N LEU A 265 0.16 -18.45 22.61
CA LEU A 265 0.76 -19.49 23.46
C LEU A 265 0.14 -19.51 24.85
N LYS A 266 -0.02 -18.33 25.48
CA LYS A 266 -0.68 -18.19 26.79
C LYS A 266 -2.13 -18.68 26.78
N ASN A 267 -2.77 -18.70 25.61
CA ASN A 267 -4.15 -19.17 25.43
C ASN A 267 -4.24 -20.60 24.88
N GLY A 268 -3.12 -21.33 24.81
CA GLY A 268 -3.08 -22.76 24.43
C GLY A 268 -3.29 -23.01 22.94
N LEU A 269 -2.92 -22.05 22.08
CA LEU A 269 -2.91 -22.24 20.63
C LEU A 269 -1.55 -22.77 20.16
N GLU A 270 -1.57 -23.74 19.25
CA GLU A 270 -0.37 -24.23 18.57
C GLU A 270 0.14 -23.19 17.56
N ILE A 271 1.45 -22.93 17.60
CA ILE A 271 2.16 -21.97 16.75
C ILE A 271 3.36 -22.69 16.16
N ASP A 272 3.61 -22.46 14.87
CA ASP A 272 4.79 -22.98 14.19
C ASP A 272 5.61 -21.83 13.61
N ASN A 273 6.92 -21.78 13.89
CA ASN A 273 7.89 -20.93 13.19
C ASN A 273 7.50 -19.45 12.99
N LYS A 274 6.93 -18.79 14.02
CA LYS A 274 6.47 -17.37 13.98
C LYS A 274 5.35 -17.08 12.97
N VAL A 275 4.72 -18.13 12.47
CA VAL A 275 3.56 -18.09 11.61
C VAL A 275 2.40 -18.76 12.35
N PHE A 276 1.19 -18.26 12.14
CA PHE A 276 0.00 -18.92 12.66
C PHE A 276 -1.07 -19.04 11.58
N LEU A 277 -1.79 -20.16 11.61
CA LEU A 277 -2.95 -20.38 10.77
C LEU A 277 -4.06 -19.40 11.16
N PHE A 278 -4.62 -18.71 10.17
CA PHE A 278 -5.75 -17.82 10.40
C PHE A 278 -6.95 -18.57 11.02
N ASP A 279 -7.15 -19.83 10.63
CA ASP A 279 -8.19 -20.67 11.22
C ASP A 279 -8.00 -20.93 12.72
N ASN A 280 -6.76 -20.92 13.23
CA ASN A 280 -6.48 -21.11 14.66
C ASN A 280 -7.04 -19.94 15.49
N ILE A 281 -7.05 -18.73 14.94
CA ILE A 281 -7.63 -17.54 15.59
C ILE A 281 -9.08 -17.27 15.23
N LYS A 282 -9.61 -17.89 14.17
CA LYS A 282 -10.97 -17.66 13.68
C LYS A 282 -12.04 -17.86 14.77
N LYS A 283 -11.87 -18.87 15.63
CA LYS A 283 -12.75 -19.15 16.78
C LYS A 283 -12.70 -18.08 17.88
N HIS A 284 -11.64 -17.27 17.89
CA HIS A 284 -11.44 -16.17 18.83
C HIS A 284 -11.87 -14.83 18.26
N ILE A 285 -12.26 -14.74 16.99
CA ILE A 285 -12.73 -13.49 16.39
C ILE A 285 -14.06 -13.10 17.05
N HIS A 286 -14.02 -12.00 17.79
CA HIS A 286 -15.20 -11.37 18.35
C HIS A 286 -15.89 -10.47 17.33
N GLU A 287 -15.09 -9.68 16.59
CA GLU A 287 -15.57 -8.69 15.64
C GLU A 287 -14.53 -8.54 14.52
N ARG A 288 -15.00 -8.30 13.29
CA ARG A 288 -14.15 -7.87 12.18
C ARG A 288 -14.46 -6.40 11.90
N LEU A 289 -13.46 -5.55 12.04
CA LEU A 289 -13.62 -4.11 11.82
C LEU A 289 -13.46 -3.77 10.33
N ASP A 290 -12.48 -4.41 9.68
CA ASP A 290 -12.26 -4.31 8.23
C ASP A 290 -11.51 -5.55 7.69
N ASP A 291 -10.99 -5.46 6.47
CA ASP A 291 -10.30 -6.57 5.80
C ASP A 291 -9.01 -6.99 6.54
N ASN A 292 -8.32 -6.04 7.18
CA ASN A 292 -7.00 -6.22 7.79
C ASN A 292 -7.03 -6.06 9.31
N THR A 293 -8.20 -5.81 9.90
CA THR A 293 -8.35 -5.53 11.33
C THR A 293 -9.47 -6.37 11.95
N ILE A 294 -9.11 -7.13 12.98
CA ILE A 294 -10.03 -7.97 13.75
C ILE A 294 -9.85 -7.75 15.25
N VAL A 295 -10.92 -7.95 16.01
CA VAL A 295 -10.90 -8.00 17.47
C VAL A 295 -10.98 -9.46 17.88
N LEU A 296 -9.97 -9.91 18.60
CA LEU A 296 -9.89 -11.24 19.21
C LEU A 296 -10.39 -11.17 20.65
N LYS A 297 -11.09 -12.22 21.10
CA LYS A 297 -11.51 -12.41 22.48
C LYS A 297 -10.94 -13.71 23.03
N PHE A 298 -10.23 -13.59 24.14
CA PHE A 298 -9.64 -14.71 24.86
C PHE A 298 -10.29 -14.92 26.24
N LYS A 299 -9.79 -15.90 27.01
CA LYS A 299 -10.32 -16.22 28.34
C LYS A 299 -10.24 -14.99 29.26
N HIS A 300 -11.15 -14.90 30.23
CA HIS A 300 -11.30 -13.77 31.16
C HIS A 300 -11.75 -12.44 30.53
N ASN A 301 -12.39 -12.48 29.35
CA ASN A 301 -12.95 -11.28 28.69
C ASN A 301 -11.86 -10.24 28.37
N THR A 302 -10.66 -10.71 28.03
CA THR A 302 -9.58 -9.92 27.46
C THR A 302 -9.76 -9.83 25.95
N PHE A 303 -9.57 -8.64 25.39
CA PHE A 303 -9.74 -8.39 23.97
C PHE A 303 -8.45 -7.84 23.39
N TYR A 304 -8.14 -8.26 22.16
CA TYR A 304 -6.97 -7.79 21.44
C TYR A 304 -7.37 -7.36 20.04
N MET A 305 -6.97 -6.17 19.65
CA MET A 305 -7.06 -5.74 18.26
C MET A 305 -5.82 -6.25 17.52
N LEU A 306 -6.03 -6.99 16.44
CA LEU A 306 -4.99 -7.50 15.56
C LEU A 306 -5.16 -6.84 14.19
N GLU A 307 -4.15 -6.08 13.80
CA GLU A 307 -3.96 -5.53 12.47
C GLU A 307 -2.93 -6.40 11.74
N TYR A 308 -3.22 -6.82 10.51
CA TYR A 308 -2.39 -7.81 9.81
C TYR A 308 -2.47 -7.68 8.28
N ASP A 309 -1.40 -8.12 7.63
CA ASP A 309 -1.40 -8.45 6.20
C ASP A 309 -1.33 -9.96 6.01
N SER A 310 -2.31 -10.53 5.29
CA SER A 310 -2.28 -11.94 4.91
C SER A 310 -1.78 -12.08 3.48
N LEU A 311 -0.63 -12.75 3.30
CA LEU A 311 -0.12 -13.13 1.98
C LEU A 311 -1.05 -14.16 1.30
N ASP A 312 -1.49 -15.17 2.05
CA ASP A 312 -2.17 -16.34 1.48
C ASP A 312 -3.55 -16.64 2.07
N LYS A 313 -4.17 -15.69 2.82
CA LYS A 313 -5.42 -15.87 3.63
C LYS A 313 -5.39 -17.00 4.67
N ILE A 314 -4.46 -17.94 4.56
CA ILE A 314 -4.30 -19.14 5.37
C ILE A 314 -3.30 -18.87 6.50
N TYR A 315 -2.21 -18.16 6.20
CA TYR A 315 -1.13 -17.89 7.14
C TYR A 315 -0.99 -16.40 7.42
N VAL A 316 -0.67 -16.09 8.67
CA VAL A 316 -0.32 -14.75 9.12
C VAL A 316 1.07 -14.82 9.76
N ASN A 317 1.98 -13.98 9.26
CA ASN A 317 3.34 -13.87 9.78
C ASN A 317 3.39 -12.84 10.91
N GLU A 318 4.00 -13.18 12.03
CA GLU A 318 4.30 -12.27 13.14
C GLU A 318 4.83 -10.90 12.68
N ASN A 319 5.73 -10.88 11.70
CA ASN A 319 6.38 -9.66 11.24
C ASN A 319 5.42 -8.73 10.50
N ASN A 320 4.36 -9.30 9.93
CA ASN A 320 3.36 -8.60 9.15
C ASN A 320 2.10 -8.30 9.97
N THR A 321 2.26 -8.23 11.29
CA THR A 321 1.18 -8.00 12.23
C THR A 321 1.53 -6.94 13.24
N LEU A 322 0.48 -6.33 13.78
CA LEU A 322 0.53 -5.44 14.91
C LEU A 322 -0.65 -5.73 15.81
N CYS A 323 -0.39 -5.91 17.11
CA CYS A 323 -1.42 -6.32 18.05
C CYS A 323 -1.42 -5.43 19.28
N TYR A 324 -2.61 -5.16 19.80
CA TYR A 324 -2.86 -4.28 20.94
C TYR A 324 -3.88 -4.90 21.86
N GLU A 325 -3.70 -4.76 23.17
CA GLU A 325 -4.78 -5.04 24.12
C GLU A 325 -5.83 -3.93 24.02
N VAL A 326 -7.11 -4.29 23.97
CA VAL A 326 -8.22 -3.35 23.94
C VAL A 326 -9.22 -3.66 25.04
N HIS A 327 -9.78 -2.61 25.63
CA HIS A 327 -10.88 -2.74 26.57
C HIS A 327 -12.19 -2.47 25.84
N PRO A 328 -13.20 -3.35 25.93
CA PRO A 328 -14.48 -3.12 25.31
C PRO A 328 -15.08 -1.85 25.90
N VAL A 329 -15.32 -0.85 25.06
CA VAL A 329 -16.02 0.36 25.49
C VAL A 329 -17.46 -0.06 25.81
N LYS A 330 -17.88 0.07 27.08
CA LYS A 330 -19.31 -0.04 27.41
C LYS A 330 -20.03 1.05 26.61
N LYS A 331 -20.69 0.70 25.52
CA LYS A 331 -21.68 1.59 24.91
C LYS A 331 -22.73 1.87 25.99
N LEU A 332 -22.74 3.09 26.53
CA LEU A 332 -23.91 3.63 27.21
C LEU A 332 -25.01 3.66 26.16
N VAL A 333 -25.88 2.65 26.18
CA VAL A 333 -27.14 2.69 25.45
C VAL A 333 -27.98 3.73 26.17
N THR A 334 -27.94 4.97 25.74
CA THR A 334 -29.02 5.91 26.03
C THR A 334 -30.24 5.40 25.28
N THR A 335 -31.05 4.59 25.96
CA THR A 335 -32.43 4.35 25.55
C THR A 335 -33.14 5.70 25.63
N PHE A 336 -33.40 6.31 24.48
CA PHE A 336 -34.41 7.37 24.40
C PHE A 336 -35.77 6.67 24.62
N PHE A 337 -36.42 7.02 25.74
CA PHE A 337 -37.81 6.65 26.03
C PHE A 337 -38.77 7.52 25.23
#